data_AF-A0A8T0NWI2-F1
#
_entry.id   AF-A0A8T0NWI2-F1
#
_cell.length_a   1.000
_cell.length_b   1.000
_cell.length_c   1.000
_cell.angle_alpha   90.00
_cell.angle_beta   90.00
_cell.angle_gamma   90.00
#
_symmetry.space_group_name_H-M   'P 1'
#
loop_
_entity.id
_entity.type
_entity.pdbx_description
1 polymer ?
#
loop_
_entity_poly.entity_id
_entity_poly.type
_entity_poly.pdbx_seq_one_letter_code
_entity_poly.pdbx_strand_id
1 'polypeptide(L)'
;MYRNRDPRGALQVGVWTQPDPDATEWTLEHQVSLPDIWADRSYKAAGLPMKIPVLALIHPKDPAVVYFFLKDHLFGVDLRSRSVVECEVYELVAPDRNLVATRFVHAWELPPSLSSSSELKDQAEEKLSPTSPPSDMKIKD
;
A
#
# COMPACT_ATOMS: atom_id res chain seq x y z
N MET A 1 -13.22 12.55 26.79
CA MET A 1 -13.64 11.13 26.69
C MET A 1 -13.60 10.74 25.22
N TYR A 2 -12.52 10.09 24.76
CA TYR A 2 -12.45 9.60 23.39
C TYR A 2 -13.52 8.52 23.19
N ARG A 3 -14.60 8.85 22.47
CA ARG A 3 -15.59 7.86 22.08
C ARG A 3 -14.99 7.03 20.96
N ASN A 4 -14.63 5.79 21.24
CA ASN A 4 -14.23 4.79 20.24
C ASN A 4 -15.45 4.02 19.70
N ARG A 5 -16.67 4.53 19.94
CA ARG A 5 -17.91 3.97 19.44
C ARG A 5 -18.72 5.01 18.69
N ASP A 6 -19.29 4.60 17.57
CA ASP A 6 -20.22 5.41 16.79
C ASP A 6 -21.58 5.54 17.54
N PRO A 7 -22.54 6.33 17.02
CA PRO A 7 -23.86 6.47 17.65
C PRO A 7 -24.66 5.17 17.76
N ARG A 8 -24.31 4.13 16.99
CA ARG A 8 -24.90 2.79 17.01
C ARG A 8 -24.23 1.88 18.05
N GLY A 9 -23.16 2.35 18.69
CA GLY A 9 -22.35 1.58 19.65
C GLY A 9 -21.30 0.69 18.99
N ALA A 10 -21.08 0.81 17.67
CA ALA A 10 -20.10 0.03 16.94
C ALA A 10 -18.69 0.63 17.08
N LEU A 11 -17.67 -0.22 17.05
CA LEU A 11 -16.27 0.21 17.07
C LEU A 11 -15.93 1.08 15.87
N GLN A 12 -15.17 2.13 16.11
CA GLN A 12 -14.72 3.06 15.07
C GLN A 12 -13.22 3.32 15.12
N VAL A 13 -12.67 3.65 13.96
CA VAL A 13 -11.32 4.13 13.74
C VAL A 13 -11.41 5.62 13.48
N GLY A 14 -10.61 6.41 14.20
CA GLY A 14 -10.49 7.85 13.99
C GLY A 14 -9.03 8.23 13.82
N VAL A 15 -8.73 9.03 12.79
CA VAL A 15 -7.43 9.66 12.58
C VAL A 15 -7.54 11.10 13.03
N TRP A 16 -6.66 11.47 13.95
CA TRP A 16 -6.56 12.80 14.51
C TRP A 16 -5.23 13.40 14.09
N THR A 17 -5.26 14.64 13.64
CA THR A 17 -4.09 15.36 13.18
C THR A 17 -3.94 16.64 13.99
N GLN A 18 -2.69 16.92 14.37
CA GLN A 18 -2.32 18.20 14.95
C GLN A 18 -1.83 19.10 13.80
N PRO A 19 -2.56 20.19 13.48
CA PRO A 19 -2.33 20.95 12.24
C PRO A 19 -1.02 21.74 12.24
N ASP A 20 -0.56 22.17 13.43
CA ASP A 20 0.70 22.87 13.61
C ASP A 20 1.37 22.47 14.95
N PRO A 21 2.70 22.64 15.07
CA PRO A 21 3.44 22.24 16.27
C PRO A 21 2.99 22.94 17.57
N ASP A 22 2.42 24.14 17.46
CA ASP A 22 1.99 24.97 18.60
C ASP A 22 0.52 24.75 18.96
N ALA A 23 -0.23 24.01 18.14
CA ALA A 23 -1.63 23.69 18.37
C ALA A 23 -1.81 22.95 19.69
N THR A 24 -2.74 23.45 20.50
CA THR A 24 -3.08 22.81 21.78
C THR A 24 -4.17 21.75 21.64
N GLU A 25 -4.80 21.66 20.47
CA GLU A 25 -5.94 20.78 20.22
C GLU A 25 -5.72 19.90 18.98
N TRP A 26 -6.14 18.65 19.10
CA TRP A 26 -6.15 17.69 18.00
C TRP A 26 -7.44 17.85 17.19
N THR A 27 -7.32 17.84 15.87
CA THR A 27 -8.48 17.87 14.97
C THR A 27 -8.78 16.47 14.47
N LEU A 28 -10.05 16.04 14.58
CA LEU A 28 -10.50 14.80 13.96
C LEU A 28 -10.55 15.00 12.44
N GLU A 29 -9.70 14.31 11.71
CA GLU A 29 -9.60 14.45 10.25
C GLU A 29 -10.44 13.38 9.53
N HIS A 30 -10.36 12.14 10.01
CA HIS A 30 -11.11 11.01 9.44
C HIS A 30 -11.72 10.14 10.53
N GLN A 31 -12.91 9.61 10.26
CA GLN A 31 -13.57 8.67 11.15
C GLN A 31 -14.45 7.69 10.37
N VAL A 32 -14.36 6.41 10.71
CA VAL A 32 -15.17 5.36 10.09
C VAL A 32 -15.45 4.24 11.09
N SER A 33 -16.63 3.62 11.02
CA SER A 33 -16.95 2.44 11.82
C SER A 33 -16.45 1.15 11.16
N LEU A 34 -16.02 0.17 11.95
CA LEU A 34 -15.63 -1.15 11.42
C LEU A 34 -16.76 -1.84 10.63
N PRO A 35 -18.04 -1.79 11.06
CA PRO A 35 -19.13 -2.33 10.26
C PRO A 35 -19.27 -1.70 8.87
N ASP A 36 -19.01 -0.40 8.74
CA ASP A 36 -19.09 0.27 7.44
C ASP A 36 -17.95 -0.19 6.51
N ILE A 37 -16.76 -0.47 7.06
CA ILE A 37 -15.64 -1.08 6.31
C ILE A 37 -16.01 -2.51 5.88
N TRP A 38 -16.51 -3.34 6.80
CA TRP A 38 -16.90 -4.74 6.49
C TRP A 38 -18.05 -4.83 5.48
N ALA A 39 -18.92 -3.83 5.44
CA ALA A 39 -20.04 -3.76 4.50
C ALA A 39 -19.58 -3.43 3.07
N ASP A 40 -18.44 -2.75 2.91
CA ASP A 40 -17.92 -2.32 1.62
C ASP A 40 -17.60 -3.51 0.70
N ARG A 41 -17.73 -3.28 -0.61
CA ARG A 41 -17.55 -4.32 -1.62
C ARG A 41 -16.09 -4.77 -1.70
N SER A 42 -15.14 -3.86 -1.53
CA SER A 42 -13.71 -4.17 -1.57
C SER A 42 -13.28 -5.08 -0.42
N TYR A 43 -13.83 -4.90 0.79
CA TYR A 43 -13.55 -5.77 1.93
C TYR A 43 -14.04 -7.20 1.69
N LYS A 44 -15.23 -7.34 1.12
CA LYS A 44 -15.79 -8.66 0.74
C LYS A 44 -14.97 -9.30 -0.38
N ALA A 45 -14.56 -8.52 -1.38
CA ALA A 45 -13.73 -8.99 -2.49
C ALA A 45 -12.34 -9.44 -2.03
N ALA A 46 -11.77 -8.79 -1.00
CA ALA A 46 -10.51 -9.17 -0.39
C ALA A 46 -10.57 -10.50 0.39
N GLY A 47 -11.77 -11.07 0.62
CA GLY A 47 -11.93 -12.35 1.31
C GLY A 47 -11.56 -12.31 2.79
N LEU A 48 -11.46 -11.11 3.39
CA LEU A 48 -11.05 -10.93 4.77
C LEU A 48 -12.17 -11.35 5.74
N PRO A 49 -11.84 -11.96 6.89
CA PRO A 49 -12.84 -12.33 7.89
C PRO A 49 -13.44 -11.08 8.57
N MET A 50 -14.70 -11.15 9.01
CA MET A 50 -15.33 -10.10 9.82
C MET A 50 -14.88 -10.24 11.30
N LYS A 51 -13.63 -9.86 11.58
CA LYS A 51 -13.07 -9.78 12.94
C LYS A 51 -12.47 -8.39 13.15
N ILE A 52 -12.38 -7.97 14.41
CA ILE A 52 -11.74 -6.69 14.76
C ILE A 52 -10.26 -6.79 14.40
N PRO A 53 -9.75 -5.93 13.49
CA PRO A 53 -8.37 -5.97 13.09
C PRO A 53 -7.49 -5.18 14.06
N VAL A 54 -6.19 -5.43 14.07
CA VAL A 54 -5.21 -4.71 14.89
C VAL A 54 -4.60 -3.57 14.07
N LEU A 55 -4.55 -2.35 14.60
CA LEU A 55 -3.93 -1.21 13.93
C LEU A 55 -2.44 -1.48 13.65
N ALA A 56 -2.01 -1.31 12.39
CA ALA A 56 -0.63 -1.49 11.97
C ALA A 56 0.09 -0.14 11.85
N LEU A 57 -0.34 0.73 10.93
CA LEU A 57 0.25 2.06 10.70
C LEU A 57 -0.73 2.99 9.98
N ILE A 58 -0.39 4.28 9.91
CA ILE A 58 -1.02 5.27 9.04
C ILE A 58 -0.08 5.51 7.86
N HIS A 59 -0.61 5.59 6.64
CA HIS A 59 0.20 5.80 5.45
C HIS A 59 0.98 7.12 5.54
N PRO A 60 2.29 7.14 5.27
CA PRO A 60 3.15 8.30 5.55
C PRO A 60 2.84 9.53 4.69
N LYS A 61 2.19 9.35 3.53
CA LYS A 61 1.86 10.44 2.58
C LYS A 61 0.36 10.70 2.42
N ASP A 62 -0.49 9.86 3.00
CA ASP A 62 -1.95 9.98 2.87
C ASP A 62 -2.63 9.55 4.18
N PRO A 63 -2.88 10.48 5.12
CA PRO A 63 -3.40 10.15 6.44
C PRO A 63 -4.79 9.51 6.42
N ALA A 64 -5.48 9.55 5.28
CA ALA A 64 -6.74 8.85 5.08
C ALA A 64 -6.58 7.33 4.89
N VAL A 65 -5.37 6.84 4.60
CA VAL A 65 -5.12 5.41 4.41
C VAL A 65 -4.52 4.83 5.69
N VAL A 66 -5.25 3.91 6.32
CA VAL A 66 -4.85 3.24 7.56
C VAL A 66 -4.71 1.76 7.32
N TYR A 67 -3.59 1.20 7.76
CA TYR A 67 -3.28 -0.21 7.61
C TYR A 67 -3.58 -0.98 8.88
N PHE A 68 -4.04 -2.21 8.70
CA PHE A 68 -4.34 -3.11 9.79
C PHE A 68 -3.77 -4.51 9.54
N PHE A 69 -3.43 -5.16 10.64
CA PHE A 69 -3.19 -6.59 10.69
C PHE A 69 -4.48 -7.35 10.93
N LEU A 70 -4.69 -8.40 10.15
CA LEU A 70 -5.74 -9.37 10.41
C LEU A 70 -5.31 -10.76 9.94
N LYS A 71 -5.11 -11.66 10.90
CA LYS A 71 -4.52 -12.99 10.70
C LYS A 71 -3.12 -12.89 10.08
N ASP A 72 -3.01 -13.17 8.79
CA ASP A 72 -1.82 -13.20 7.96
C ASP A 72 -1.83 -12.08 6.91
N HIS A 73 -2.83 -11.21 6.94
CA HIS A 73 -2.99 -10.12 5.98
C HIS A 73 -2.65 -8.77 6.61
N LEU A 74 -1.91 -7.97 5.86
CA LEU A 74 -1.72 -6.54 6.06
C LEU A 74 -2.53 -5.85 4.98
N PHE A 75 -3.53 -5.09 5.38
CA PHE A 75 -4.42 -4.43 4.42
C PHE A 75 -4.63 -2.97 4.78
N GLY A 76 -4.61 -2.12 3.76
CA GLY A 76 -4.86 -0.69 3.85
C GLY A 76 -6.33 -0.37 3.57
N VAL A 77 -6.92 0.52 4.36
CA VAL A 77 -8.27 1.04 4.16
C VAL A 77 -8.20 2.54 3.98
N ASP A 78 -8.75 3.05 2.87
CA ASP A 78 -9.03 4.48 2.74
C ASP A 78 -10.30 4.80 3.55
N LEU A 79 -10.17 5.62 4.59
CA LEU A 79 -11.26 5.95 5.51
C LEU A 79 -12.33 6.87 4.87
N ARG A 80 -12.01 7.57 3.77
CA ARG A 80 -12.95 8.43 3.03
C ARG A 80 -13.96 7.59 2.27
N SER A 81 -13.47 6.61 1.51
CA SER A 81 -14.30 5.69 0.73
C SER A 81 -14.72 4.44 1.52
N ARG A 82 -14.04 4.15 2.64
CA ARG A 82 -14.21 2.97 3.51
C ARG A 82 -13.77 1.67 2.83
N SER A 83 -13.02 1.79 1.73
CA SER A 83 -12.61 0.68 0.89
C SER A 83 -11.21 0.18 1.23
N VAL A 84 -11.00 -1.12 1.12
CA VAL A 84 -9.68 -1.75 1.08
C VAL A 84 -8.99 -1.30 -0.20
N VAL A 85 -7.82 -0.67 -0.08
CA VAL A 85 -7.00 -0.18 -1.21
C VAL A 85 -5.81 -1.09 -1.50
N GLU A 86 -5.30 -1.79 -0.49
CA GLU A 86 -4.18 -2.71 -0.57
C GLU A 86 -4.43 -3.88 0.38
N CYS A 87 -4.04 -5.09 0.01
CA CYS A 87 -4.21 -6.27 0.86
C CYS A 87 -3.21 -7.34 0.45
N GLU A 88 -2.22 -7.60 1.31
CA GLU A 88 -1.15 -8.55 1.04
C GLU A 88 -0.96 -9.51 2.21
N VAL A 89 -0.54 -10.74 1.91
CA VAL A 89 -0.10 -11.68 2.92
C VAL A 89 1.28 -11.26 3.40
N TYR A 90 1.45 -11.07 4.71
CA TYR A 90 2.74 -10.72 5.28
C TYR A 90 3.41 -11.93 5.93
N GLU A 91 4.74 -11.93 5.90
CA GLU A 91 5.58 -12.89 6.60
C GLU A 91 6.31 -12.20 7.75
N LEU A 92 6.08 -12.67 8.97
CA LEU A 92 6.86 -12.28 10.15
C LEU A 92 7.83 -13.39 10.49
N VAL A 93 9.12 -13.03 10.56
CA VAL A 93 10.18 -13.92 11.08
C VAL A 93 10.09 -13.98 12.61
N ALA A 94 9.86 -12.85 13.26
CA ALA A 94 9.57 -12.69 14.68
C ALA A 94 8.96 -11.30 14.94
N PRO A 95 8.12 -11.08 15.96
CA PRO A 95 7.57 -12.06 16.91
C PRO A 95 6.48 -12.95 16.26
N ASP A 96 5.90 -13.88 17.04
CA ASP A 96 4.75 -14.68 16.62
C ASP A 96 3.64 -13.77 16.04
N ARG A 97 2.98 -14.20 14.96
CA ARG A 97 1.92 -13.45 14.27
C ARG A 97 0.74 -13.10 15.20
N ASN A 98 0.56 -13.84 16.29
CA ASN A 98 -0.43 -13.52 17.32
C ASN A 98 -0.07 -12.31 18.19
N LEU A 99 1.16 -11.79 18.09
CA LEU A 99 1.68 -10.68 18.89
C LEU A 99 1.84 -9.38 18.10
N VAL A 100 1.25 -9.27 16.91
CA VAL A 100 1.37 -8.06 16.08
C VAL A 100 0.82 -6.80 16.75
N ALA A 101 1.51 -5.70 16.56
CA ALA A 101 1.18 -4.39 17.10
C ALA A 101 1.87 -3.30 16.28
N THR A 102 1.34 -2.08 16.33
CA THR A 102 1.91 -0.88 15.67
C THR A 102 3.41 -0.70 15.93
N ARG A 103 3.89 -1.02 17.13
CA ARG A 103 5.31 -0.90 17.50
C ARG A 103 6.28 -1.79 16.70
N PHE A 104 5.77 -2.79 16.00
CA PHE A 104 6.59 -3.74 15.24
C PHE A 104 6.68 -3.41 13.75
N VAL A 105 6.02 -2.34 13.30
CA VAL A 105 6.09 -1.88 11.92
C VAL A 105 6.50 -0.43 11.90
N HIS A 106 7.31 -0.06 10.91
CA HIS A 106 7.58 1.34 10.59
C HIS A 106 7.18 1.58 9.15
N ALA A 107 6.44 2.65 8.91
CA ALA A 107 6.29 3.19 7.57
C ALA A 107 7.68 3.65 7.12
N TRP A 108 8.16 3.14 5.99
CA TRP A 108 9.46 3.49 5.46
C TRP A 108 9.32 3.95 4.01
N GLU A 109 9.71 5.20 3.76
CA GLU A 109 9.91 5.67 2.39
C GLU A 109 11.24 5.14 1.89
N LEU A 110 11.20 4.34 0.82
CA LEU A 110 12.41 3.80 0.20
C LEU A 110 13.30 4.97 -0.27
N PRO A 111 14.51 5.13 0.29
CA PRO A 111 15.43 6.18 -0.15
C PRO A 111 15.79 6.01 -1.63
N PRO A 112 15.90 7.10 -2.42
CA PRO A 112 16.24 7.01 -3.84
C PRO A 112 17.54 6.23 -4.12
N SER A 113 18.50 6.27 -3.20
CA SER A 113 19.77 5.53 -3.29
C SER A 113 19.61 4.01 -3.26
N LEU A 114 18.50 3.50 -2.71
CA LEU A 114 18.17 2.07 -2.66
C LEU A 114 17.21 1.65 -3.78
N SER A 115 16.63 2.62 -4.49
CA SER A 115 15.78 2.44 -5.66
C SER A 115 16.65 2.25 -6.92
N SER A 116 17.44 1.18 -6.97
CA SER A 116 18.14 0.79 -8.21
C SER A 116 17.26 -0.13 -9.04
N SER A 117 16.49 0.43 -9.97
CA SER A 117 15.96 -0.34 -11.09
C SER A 117 17.02 -0.30 -12.20
N SER A 118 17.68 -1.43 -12.42
CA SER A 118 18.55 -1.58 -13.60
C SER A 118 17.67 -1.76 -14.84
N GLU A 119 17.29 -0.66 -15.48
CA GLU A 119 16.81 -0.70 -16.85
C GLU A 119 18.01 -0.98 -17.79
N LEU A 120 18.41 -2.25 -17.90
CA LEU A 120 19.19 -2.70 -19.04
C LEU A 120 18.28 -2.66 -20.27
N LYS A 121 18.27 -1.52 -20.96
CA LYS A 121 17.73 -1.45 -22.32
C LYS A 121 18.73 -2.13 -23.24
N ASP A 122 18.44 -3.39 -23.57
CA ASP A 122 18.95 -4.01 -24.79
C ASP A 122 18.47 -3.17 -25.99
N GLN A 123 19.34 -2.30 -26.48
CA GLN A 123 19.21 -1.69 -27.82
C GLN A 123 20.59 -1.55 -28.45
N ALA A 124 20.97 -2.57 -29.23
CA ALA A 124 21.80 -2.39 -30.42
C ALA A 124 21.60 -3.56 -31.40
N GLU A 125 20.36 -3.85 -31.78
CA GLU A 125 20.08 -4.67 -32.96
C GLU A 125 19.04 -3.96 -33.83
N GLU A 126 19.42 -2.84 -34.46
CA GLU A 126 18.84 -2.41 -35.74
C GLU A 126 19.72 -1.34 -36.40
N LYS A 127 20.65 -1.76 -37.26
CA LYS A 127 21.06 -0.97 -38.42
C LYS A 127 21.16 -1.89 -39.64
N LEU A 128 19.99 -2.30 -40.12
CA LEU A 128 19.81 -2.67 -41.51
C LEU A 128 19.36 -1.42 -42.28
N SER A 129 20.04 -1.11 -43.39
CA SER A 129 19.51 -0.65 -44.70
C SER A 129 20.61 0.10 -45.50
N PRO A 130 20.50 0.30 -46.83
CA PRO A 130 21.06 -0.61 -47.84
C PRO A 130 22.00 0.15 -48.82
N THR A 131 22.83 -0.54 -49.61
CA THR A 131 23.33 0.02 -50.88
C THR A 131 23.52 -1.10 -51.90
N SER A 132 22.88 -0.93 -53.06
CA SER A 132 22.72 -1.86 -54.19
C SER A 132 24.00 -2.06 -55.04
N PRO A 133 24.02 -3.05 -55.99
CA PRO A 133 25.21 -3.63 -56.65
C PRO A 133 25.46 -2.98 -58.05
N PRO A 134 26.26 -3.52 -59.02
CA PRO A 134 27.21 -4.67 -59.10
C PRO A 134 28.62 -4.24 -59.65
N SER A 135 29.61 -5.12 -59.89
CA SER A 135 29.90 -5.74 -61.21
C SER A 135 31.09 -6.71 -61.19
N ASP A 136 30.95 -7.78 -61.98
CA ASP A 136 31.97 -8.60 -62.64
C ASP A 136 32.97 -9.44 -61.82
N MET A 137 32.73 -10.75 -61.80
CA MET A 137 33.78 -11.72 -62.21
C MET A 137 33.15 -12.98 -62.80
N LYS A 138 33.36 -13.15 -64.10
CA LYS A 138 33.07 -14.38 -64.86
C LYS A 138 33.87 -15.55 -64.30
N ILE A 139 33.16 -16.63 -64.01
CA ILE A 139 33.70 -17.98 -63.90
C ILE A 139 34.18 -18.41 -65.30
N LYS A 140 35.38 -18.97 -65.37
CA LYS A 140 35.81 -19.84 -66.47
C LYS A 140 36.43 -21.09 -65.87
N ASP A 141 36.09 -22.21 -66.49
CA ASP A 141 36.28 -23.61 -66.10
C ASP A 141 37.67 -24.00 -65.54
#